data_AF-A0A7C4GE24-F1
#
_entry.id   AF-A0A7C4GE24-F1
#
_cell.length_a   1.000
_cell.length_b   1.000
_cell.length_c   1.000
_cell.angle_alpha   90.00
_cell.angle_beta   90.00
_cell.angle_gamma   90.00
#
_symmetry.space_group_name_H-M   'P 1'
#
loop_
_entity.id
_entity.type
_entity.pdbx_description
1 polymer ?
#
loop_
_entity_poly.entity_id
_entity_poly.type
_entity_poly.pdbx_seq_one_letter_code
_entity_poly.pdbx_strand_id
1 'polypeptide(L)'
;MSEEDINKLSETSGFPKDILSYLSNFFNFTKLKSIITYLTLPPKFYSIRVNTLKADVDEVYNSLEKKGIDVLYHPKLNEALLIKLKGPFKICKKGKIVIADKNAAESVYIGADLYAPGVLSAENVKKGDLVTITDERGYLIANGIAMQDEKEIFSNRKGIA
;
A
#
# COMPACT_ATOMS: atom_id res chain seq x y z
N MET A 1 -4.14 -30.50 6.28
CA MET A 1 -3.32 -29.53 5.53
C MET A 1 -1.91 -30.06 5.56
N SER A 2 -1.21 -30.17 4.43
CA SER A 2 0.15 -30.72 4.46
C SER A 2 1.13 -29.67 5.01
N GLU A 3 2.25 -30.13 5.54
CA GLU A 3 3.34 -29.24 5.95
C GLU A 3 3.91 -28.46 4.74
N GLU A 4 3.89 -29.08 3.56
CA GLU A 4 4.27 -28.47 2.29
C GLU A 4 3.37 -27.28 1.91
N ASP A 5 2.05 -27.39 2.13
CA ASP A 5 1.09 -26.31 1.89
C ASP A 5 1.40 -25.08 2.77
N ILE A 6 1.74 -25.31 4.04
CA ILE A 6 2.08 -24.25 5.00
C ILE A 6 3.41 -23.60 4.62
N ASN A 7 4.40 -24.40 4.25
CA ASN A 7 5.71 -23.90 3.82
C ASN A 7 5.57 -22.98 2.60
N LYS A 8 4.84 -23.43 1.58
CA LYS A 8 4.60 -22.63 0.39
C LYS A 8 3.84 -21.34 0.67
N LEU A 9 2.83 -21.40 1.56
CA LEU A 9 2.08 -20.21 1.96
C LEU A 9 2.96 -19.22 2.74
N SER A 10 3.83 -19.71 3.62
CA SER A 10 4.78 -18.89 4.37
C SER A 10 5.74 -18.14 3.43
N GLU A 11 6.35 -18.84 2.47
CA GLU A 11 7.28 -18.26 1.49
C GLU A 11 6.63 -17.19 0.62
N THR A 12 5.39 -17.43 0.19
CA THR A 12 4.68 -16.51 -0.72
C THR A 12 4.05 -15.30 -0.03
N SER A 13 3.69 -15.42 1.25
CA SER A 13 2.99 -14.35 1.99
C SER A 13 3.87 -13.58 2.96
N GLY A 14 5.05 -14.12 3.31
CA GLY A 14 5.93 -13.55 4.34
C GLY A 14 5.45 -13.79 5.78
N PHE A 15 4.37 -14.56 5.98
CA PHE A 15 3.88 -14.92 7.31
C PHE A 15 4.70 -16.06 7.92
N PRO A 16 5.02 -16.00 9.23
CA PRO A 16 5.71 -17.08 9.92
C PRO A 16 4.94 -18.40 9.91
N LYS A 17 5.66 -19.52 9.76
CA LYS A 17 5.09 -20.87 9.65
C LYS A 17 4.30 -21.28 10.89
N ASP A 18 4.79 -20.95 12.06
CA ASP A 18 4.15 -21.20 13.36
C ASP A 18 2.78 -20.52 13.47
N ILE A 19 2.66 -19.27 13.00
CA ILE A 19 1.36 -18.57 12.94
C ILE A 19 0.41 -19.25 11.95
N LEU A 20 0.89 -19.62 10.77
CA LEU A 20 0.05 -20.30 9.77
C LEU A 20 -0.41 -21.69 10.26
N SER A 21 0.47 -22.43 10.93
CA SER A 21 0.15 -23.70 11.58
C SER A 21 -0.91 -23.52 12.67
N TYR A 22 -0.77 -22.49 13.51
CA TYR A 22 -1.78 -22.18 14.53
C TYR A 22 -3.14 -21.85 13.91
N LEU A 23 -3.18 -21.01 12.88
CA LEU A 23 -4.42 -20.62 12.20
C LEU A 23 -5.08 -21.79 11.45
N SER A 24 -4.29 -22.79 11.02
CA SER A 24 -4.81 -23.98 10.35
C SER A 24 -5.71 -24.85 11.24
N ASN A 25 -5.62 -24.67 12.57
CA ASN A 25 -6.52 -25.33 13.52
C ASN A 25 -7.95 -24.77 13.46
N PHE A 26 -8.14 -23.56 12.94
CA PHE A 26 -9.43 -22.86 12.90
C PHE A 26 -10.03 -22.76 11.49
N PHE A 27 -9.18 -22.78 10.46
CA PHE A 27 -9.60 -22.59 9.08
C PHE A 27 -9.11 -23.73 8.20
N ASN A 28 -9.96 -24.19 7.27
CA ASN A 28 -9.49 -25.05 6.19
C ASN A 28 -8.49 -24.30 5.28
N PHE A 29 -7.70 -25.06 4.53
CA PHE A 29 -6.62 -24.50 3.70
C PHE A 29 -7.07 -23.41 2.74
N THR A 30 -8.17 -23.65 2.03
CA THR A 30 -8.71 -22.70 1.05
C THR A 30 -9.08 -21.38 1.71
N LYS A 31 -9.72 -21.42 2.87
CA LYS A 31 -10.10 -20.22 3.63
C LYS A 31 -8.89 -19.52 4.20
N LEU A 32 -7.95 -20.26 4.80
CA LEU A 32 -6.71 -19.70 5.34
C LEU A 32 -5.89 -19.00 4.27
N LYS A 33 -5.61 -19.70 3.15
CA LYS A 33 -4.90 -19.15 1.99
C LYS A 33 -5.57 -17.87 1.50
N SER A 34 -6.91 -17.87 1.40
CA SER A 34 -7.66 -16.68 0.99
C SER A 34 -7.48 -15.52 1.97
N ILE A 35 -7.62 -15.75 3.28
CA ILE A 35 -7.45 -14.71 4.31
C ILE A 35 -6.04 -14.11 4.23
N ILE A 36 -5.01 -14.96 4.26
CA ILE A 36 -3.61 -14.52 4.22
C ILE A 36 -3.32 -13.73 2.94
N THR A 37 -3.82 -14.19 1.79
CA THR A 37 -3.66 -13.47 0.51
C THR A 37 -4.35 -12.10 0.54
N TYR A 38 -5.53 -11.97 1.14
CA TYR A 38 -6.23 -10.68 1.20
C TYR A 38 -5.66 -9.73 2.26
N LEU A 39 -4.99 -10.25 3.29
CA LEU A 39 -4.29 -9.43 4.30
C LEU A 39 -3.04 -8.75 3.73
N THR A 40 -2.43 -9.29 2.68
CA THR A 40 -1.27 -8.67 2.01
C THR A 40 -1.67 -7.67 0.91
N LEU A 41 -2.97 -7.51 0.66
CA LEU A 41 -3.49 -6.58 -0.34
C LEU A 41 -4.08 -5.33 0.33
N PRO A 42 -4.04 -4.17 -0.34
CA PRO A 42 -4.78 -3.00 0.12
C PRO A 42 -6.28 -3.31 0.22
N PRO A 43 -7.03 -2.60 1.08
CA PRO A 43 -8.46 -2.76 1.13
C PRO A 43 -9.09 -2.34 -0.22
N LYS A 44 -10.29 -2.86 -0.51
CA LYS A 44 -11.02 -2.45 -1.72
C LYS A 44 -11.60 -1.03 -1.61
N PHE A 45 -11.91 -0.63 -0.38
CA PHE A 45 -12.48 0.67 -0.06
C PHE A 45 -11.68 1.32 1.07
N TYR A 46 -11.39 2.60 0.92
CA TYR A 46 -10.90 3.44 1.99
C TYR A 46 -12.07 4.21 2.59
N SER A 47 -12.48 3.82 3.79
CA SER A 47 -13.64 4.40 4.47
C SER A 47 -13.26 5.67 5.21
N ILE A 48 -14.02 6.74 5.00
CA ILE A 48 -13.88 7.99 5.75
C ILE A 48 -15.17 8.29 6.51
N ARG A 49 -15.03 8.80 7.73
CA ARG A 49 -16.15 9.35 8.48
C ARG A 49 -16.22 10.85 8.24
N VAL A 50 -17.34 11.32 7.71
CA VAL A 50 -17.65 12.74 7.56
C VAL A 50 -17.82 13.36 8.94
N ASN A 51 -17.19 14.51 9.15
CA ASN A 51 -17.40 15.29 10.35
C ASN A 51 -18.66 16.15 10.21
N THR A 52 -19.81 15.57 10.58
CA THR A 52 -21.14 16.21 10.49
C THR A 52 -21.32 17.43 11.40
N LEU A 53 -20.36 17.71 12.30
CA LEU A 53 -20.33 18.97 13.05
C LEU A 53 -19.83 20.15 12.21
N LYS A 54 -19.22 19.89 11.04
CA LYS A 54 -18.60 20.90 10.18
C LYS A 54 -19.15 20.95 8.76
N ALA A 55 -19.67 19.85 8.24
CA ALA A 55 -20.20 19.76 6.88
C ALA A 55 -21.17 18.59 6.76
N ASP A 56 -22.13 18.71 5.84
CA ASP A 56 -23.04 17.62 5.50
C ASP A 56 -22.36 16.56 4.62
N VAL A 57 -22.85 15.33 4.68
CA VAL A 57 -22.29 14.18 3.95
C VAL A 57 -22.31 14.42 2.44
N ASP A 58 -23.39 14.98 1.91
CA ASP A 58 -23.55 15.30 0.50
C ASP A 58 -22.60 16.41 0.04
N GLU A 59 -22.30 17.37 0.91
CA GLU A 59 -21.33 18.43 0.61
C GLU A 59 -19.92 17.82 0.42
N VAL A 60 -19.53 16.92 1.33
CA VAL A 60 -18.24 16.21 1.23
C VAL A 60 -18.21 15.28 0.03
N TYR A 61 -19.29 14.53 -0.23
CA TYR A 61 -19.43 13.69 -1.41
C TYR A 61 -19.20 14.50 -2.71
N ASN A 62 -19.95 15.58 -2.89
CA ASN A 62 -19.84 16.45 -4.06
C ASN A 62 -18.45 17.08 -4.19
N SER A 63 -17.81 17.42 -3.08
CA SER A 63 -16.44 17.96 -3.06
C SER A 63 -15.40 16.94 -3.55
N LEU A 64 -15.56 15.66 -3.16
CA LEU A 64 -14.70 14.57 -3.60
C LEU A 64 -14.93 14.21 -5.08
N GLU A 65 -16.18 14.11 -5.50
CA GLU A 65 -16.55 13.88 -6.90
C GLU A 65 -16.02 14.98 -7.82
N LYS A 66 -16.12 16.25 -7.43
CA LYS A 66 -15.55 17.38 -8.19
C LYS A 66 -14.02 17.30 -8.33
N LYS A 67 -13.34 16.59 -7.43
CA LYS A 67 -11.90 16.31 -7.50
C LYS A 67 -11.58 15.04 -8.32
N GLY A 68 -12.59 14.38 -8.89
CA GLY A 68 -12.44 13.15 -9.67
C GLY A 68 -12.17 11.91 -8.82
N ILE A 69 -12.55 11.92 -7.54
CA ILE A 69 -12.38 10.79 -6.63
C ILE A 69 -13.65 9.94 -6.68
N ASP A 70 -13.53 8.67 -7.07
CA ASP A 70 -14.62 7.68 -7.08
C ASP A 70 -15.04 7.34 -5.65
N VAL A 71 -16.16 7.92 -5.21
CA VAL A 71 -16.68 7.81 -3.86
C VAL A 71 -18.12 7.28 -3.86
N LEU A 72 -18.43 6.45 -2.85
CA LEU A 72 -19.76 5.87 -2.65
C LEU A 72 -20.26 6.18 -1.23
N TYR A 73 -21.57 6.25 -1.05
CA TYR A 73 -22.17 6.27 0.29
C TYR A 73 -22.06 4.90 0.94
N HIS A 74 -21.82 4.86 2.25
CA HIS A 74 -21.90 3.60 2.98
C HIS A 74 -23.39 3.18 3.16
N PRO A 75 -23.77 1.92 2.87
CA PRO A 75 -25.17 1.51 2.83
C PRO A 75 -25.89 1.47 4.18
N LYS A 76 -25.13 1.55 5.29
CA LYS A 76 -25.67 1.45 6.66
C LYS A 76 -25.23 2.57 7.61
N LEU A 77 -24.24 3.37 7.21
CA LEU A 77 -23.60 4.36 8.09
C LEU A 77 -23.73 5.69 7.38
N ASN A 78 -24.64 6.52 7.86
CA ASN A 78 -25.03 7.74 7.16
C ASN A 78 -23.86 8.73 7.08
N GLU A 79 -23.01 8.75 8.10
CA GLU A 79 -21.84 9.61 8.20
C GLU A 79 -20.59 9.06 7.49
N ALA A 80 -20.67 7.92 6.79
CA ALA A 80 -19.50 7.28 6.18
C ALA A 80 -19.55 7.29 4.65
N LEU A 81 -18.42 7.64 4.06
CA LEU A 81 -18.17 7.55 2.61
C LEU A 81 -17.07 6.53 2.34
N LEU A 82 -17.17 5.86 1.20
CA LEU A 82 -16.27 4.80 0.75
C LEU A 82 -15.55 5.25 -0.52
N ILE A 83 -14.25 5.48 -0.43
CA ILE A 83 -13.41 5.78 -1.60
C ILE A 83 -12.99 4.45 -2.22
N LYS A 84 -13.27 4.25 -3.50
CA LYS A 84 -12.89 3.03 -4.21
C LYS A 84 -11.41 3.05 -4.58
N LEU A 85 -10.64 2.09 -4.07
CA LEU A 85 -9.22 1.98 -4.40
C LEU A 85 -9.06 1.31 -5.77
N LYS A 86 -8.16 1.87 -6.60
CA LYS A 86 -7.83 1.33 -7.92
C LYS A 86 -6.68 0.32 -7.79
N GLY A 87 -6.73 -0.75 -8.57
CA GLY A 87 -5.70 -1.80 -8.58
C GLY A 87 -6.26 -3.19 -8.23
N PRO A 88 -5.39 -4.15 -7.89
CA PRO A 88 -3.93 -4.03 -7.84
C PRO A 88 -3.34 -3.74 -9.24
N PHE A 89 -2.35 -2.86 -9.31
CA PHE A 89 -1.64 -2.58 -10.56
C PHE A 89 -0.47 -3.56 -10.72
N LYS A 90 -0.20 -4.01 -11.94
CA LYS A 90 0.96 -4.87 -12.21
C LYS A 90 2.23 -4.02 -12.15
N ILE A 91 3.08 -4.28 -11.16
CA ILE A 91 4.36 -3.62 -10.99
C ILE A 91 5.45 -4.51 -11.61
N CYS A 92 6.30 -3.90 -12.44
CA CYS A 92 7.46 -4.57 -13.02
C CYS A 92 8.69 -3.77 -12.65
N LYS A 93 9.76 -4.47 -12.23
CA LYS A 93 11.06 -3.87 -11.94
C LYS A 93 11.58 -3.16 -13.20
N LYS A 94 11.66 -1.84 -13.15
CA LYS A 94 12.12 -0.95 -14.22
C LYS A 94 12.96 0.18 -13.64
N GLY A 95 14.03 0.54 -14.36
CA GLY A 95 14.91 1.63 -13.95
C GLY A 95 15.69 1.33 -12.66
N LYS A 96 15.95 2.38 -11.87
CA LYS A 96 16.74 2.28 -10.62
C LYS A 96 15.88 1.85 -9.45
N ILE A 97 16.50 1.35 -8.39
CA ILE A 97 15.80 0.88 -7.19
C ILE A 97 15.89 1.94 -6.10
N VAL A 98 14.75 2.26 -5.51
CA VAL A 98 14.64 3.06 -4.29
C VAL A 98 14.06 2.17 -3.21
N ILE A 99 14.78 2.02 -2.10
CA ILE A 99 14.34 1.23 -0.95
C ILE A 99 13.66 2.18 0.04
N ALA A 100 12.38 1.95 0.31
CA ALA A 100 11.61 2.67 1.30
C ALA A 100 11.64 1.94 2.66
N ASP A 101 11.54 2.69 3.75
CA ASP A 101 11.30 2.09 5.06
C ASP A 101 9.92 1.44 5.10
N LYS A 102 9.69 0.60 6.11
CA LYS A 102 8.44 -0.15 6.26
C LYS A 102 7.18 0.73 6.18
N ASN A 103 7.15 1.84 6.91
CA ASN A 103 5.94 2.67 7.02
C ASN A 103 5.69 3.45 5.72
N ALA A 104 6.76 3.94 5.11
CA ALA A 104 6.71 4.60 3.82
C ALA A 104 6.30 3.63 2.71
N ALA A 105 6.84 2.41 2.69
CA ALA A 105 6.47 1.36 1.74
C ALA A 105 4.98 1.02 1.84
N GLU A 106 4.45 0.83 3.05
CA GLU A 106 3.01 0.58 3.26
C GLU A 106 2.13 1.77 2.80
N SER A 107 2.57 3.00 3.05
CA SER A 107 1.85 4.22 2.61
C SER A 107 1.87 4.39 1.09
N VAL A 108 3.00 4.11 0.45
CA VAL A 108 3.13 4.17 -1.02
C VAL A 108 2.30 3.07 -1.67
N TYR A 109 2.23 1.88 -1.06
CA TYR A 109 1.43 0.76 -1.56
C TYR A 109 -0.07 1.08 -1.67
N ILE A 110 -0.56 2.03 -0.86
CA ILE A 110 -1.95 2.54 -0.92
C ILE A 110 -2.10 3.84 -1.72
N GLY A 111 -1.03 4.32 -2.36
CA GLY A 111 -1.05 5.44 -3.31
C GLY A 111 -0.49 6.78 -2.81
N ALA A 112 0.23 6.81 -1.68
CA ALA A 112 0.97 8.01 -1.27
C ALA A 112 2.24 8.21 -2.11
N ASP A 113 2.69 9.46 -2.23
CA ASP A 113 4.03 9.76 -2.73
C ASP A 113 5.11 9.29 -1.74
N LEU A 114 6.28 8.93 -2.25
CA LEU A 114 7.44 8.65 -1.40
C LEU A 114 8.16 9.95 -1.07
N TYR A 115 8.20 10.31 0.21
CA TYR A 115 8.93 11.48 0.69
C TYR A 115 10.34 11.09 1.16
N ALA A 116 11.30 12.00 1.02
CA ALA A 116 12.71 11.79 1.36
C ALA A 116 12.99 11.20 2.76
N PRO A 117 12.26 11.54 3.85
CA PRO A 117 12.44 10.87 5.14
C PRO A 117 12.21 9.35 5.10
N GLY A 118 11.33 8.88 4.21
CA GLY A 118 10.97 7.47 4.08
C GLY A 118 11.92 6.65 3.22
N VAL A 119 12.95 7.28 2.64
CA VAL A 119 13.93 6.60 1.77
C VAL A 119 15.09 6.08 2.61
N LEU A 120 15.35 4.77 2.48
CA LEU A 120 16.51 4.08 3.07
C LEU A 120 17.70 4.03 2.09
N SER A 121 17.45 3.82 0.79
CA SER A 121 18.48 3.77 -0.25
C SER A 121 17.95 4.29 -1.58
N ALA A 122 18.77 5.03 -2.32
CA ALA A 122 18.46 5.57 -3.64
C ALA A 122 19.74 5.67 -4.50
N GLU A 123 20.52 4.59 -4.54
CA GLU A 123 21.84 4.57 -5.18
C GLU A 123 21.80 5.04 -6.64
N ASN A 124 22.63 6.04 -6.94
CA ASN A 124 22.80 6.65 -8.26
C ASN A 124 21.53 7.26 -8.84
N VAL A 125 20.45 7.46 -8.06
CA VAL A 125 19.21 8.06 -8.53
C VAL A 125 19.41 9.54 -8.84
N LYS A 126 18.94 9.96 -10.01
CA LYS A 126 18.88 11.36 -10.43
C LYS A 126 17.44 11.77 -10.62
N LYS A 127 17.16 13.04 -10.35
CA LYS A 127 15.88 13.65 -10.66
C LYS A 127 15.48 13.40 -12.11
N GLY A 128 14.24 12.94 -12.31
CA GLY A 128 13.66 12.56 -13.60
C GLY A 128 13.84 11.09 -13.97
N ASP A 129 14.63 10.31 -13.21
CA ASP A 129 14.78 8.88 -13.48
C ASP A 129 13.48 8.12 -13.21
N LEU A 130 13.20 7.13 -14.06
CA LEU A 130 12.22 6.10 -13.75
C LEU A 130 12.79 5.18 -12.65
N VAL A 131 12.04 5.02 -11.57
CA VAL A 131 12.43 4.20 -10.42
C VAL A 131 11.37 3.16 -10.07
N THR A 132 11.84 2.05 -9.50
CA THR A 132 11.01 1.06 -8.82
C THR A 132 11.23 1.20 -7.32
N ILE A 133 10.15 1.37 -6.57
CA ILE A 133 10.17 1.43 -5.11
C ILE A 133 10.00 0.02 -4.56
N THR A 134 10.88 -0.37 -3.63
CA THR A 134 10.78 -1.63 -2.89
C THR A 134 10.77 -1.39 -1.38
N ASP A 135 10.29 -2.36 -0.62
CA ASP A 135 10.56 -2.40 0.82
C ASP A 135 11.99 -2.94 1.12
N GLU A 136 12.33 -3.01 2.40
CA GLU A 136 13.60 -3.58 2.90
C GLU A 136 13.81 -5.06 2.55
N ARG A 137 12.75 -5.79 2.20
CA ARG A 137 12.75 -7.22 1.84
C ARG A 137 12.79 -7.43 0.33
N GLY A 138 12.76 -6.35 -0.46
CA GLY A 138 12.75 -6.37 -1.92
C GLY A 138 11.37 -6.60 -2.55
N TYR A 139 10.28 -6.51 -1.78
CA TYR A 139 8.93 -6.57 -2.30
C TYR A 139 8.66 -5.34 -3.19
N LEU A 140 8.09 -5.55 -4.38
CA LEU A 140 7.82 -4.47 -5.33
C LEU A 140 6.58 -3.69 -4.89
N ILE A 141 6.76 -2.41 -4.58
CA ILE A 141 5.70 -1.55 -4.04
C ILE A 141 5.05 -0.70 -5.14
N ALA A 142 5.86 -0.01 -5.94
CA ALA A 142 5.37 0.92 -6.95
C ALA A 142 6.45 1.26 -7.99
N ASN A 143 6.03 1.85 -9.10
CA ASN A 143 6.92 2.53 -10.04
C ASN A 143 6.62 4.03 -10.01
N GLY A 144 7.66 4.87 -10.11
CA GLY A 144 7.54 6.32 -10.05
C GLY A 144 8.64 7.05 -10.79
N ILE A 145 8.60 8.38 -10.76
CA ILE A 145 9.65 9.26 -11.28
C ILE A 145 10.32 9.94 -10.10
N ALA A 146 11.64 9.89 -10.03
CA ALA A 146 12.39 10.55 -8.97
C ALA A 146 12.26 12.07 -9.08
N MET A 147 11.89 12.73 -7.99
CA MET A 147 11.73 14.19 -7.93
C MET A 147 12.95 14.89 -7.34
N GLN A 148 13.84 14.14 -6.70
CA GLN A 148 15.12 14.56 -6.15
C GLN A 148 16.25 13.62 -6.62
N ASP A 149 17.49 14.08 -6.52
CA ASP A 149 18.65 13.19 -6.66
C ASP A 149 19.03 12.55 -5.31
N GLU A 150 19.87 11.52 -5.37
CA GLU A 150 20.36 10.81 -4.17
C GLU A 150 20.90 11.77 -3.10
N LYS A 151 21.70 12.78 -3.51
CA LYS A 151 22.31 13.72 -2.57
C LYS A 151 21.25 14.59 -1.91
N GLU A 152 20.29 15.10 -2.65
CA GLU A 152 19.18 15.92 -2.16
C GLU A 152 18.31 15.15 -1.16
N ILE A 153 17.98 13.89 -1.47
CA ILE A 153 17.19 13.00 -0.60
C ILE A 153 17.85 12.88 0.78
N PHE A 154 19.15 12.57 0.81
CA PHE A 154 19.86 12.29 2.06
C PHE A 154 20.37 13.55 2.79
N SER A 155 20.60 14.66 2.09
CA SER A 155 21.03 15.92 2.71
C SER A 155 19.88 16.71 3.34
N ASN A 156 18.76 16.87 2.63
CA ASN A 156 17.65 17.68 3.09
C ASN A 156 16.66 16.89 3.94
N ARG A 157 16.52 15.58 3.68
CA ARG A 157 15.55 14.68 4.32
C ARG A 157 14.13 15.26 4.36
N LYS A 158 13.74 16.00 3.31
CA LYS A 158 12.43 16.67 3.16
C LYS A 158 12.07 16.78 1.68
N GLY A 159 10.77 16.85 1.40
CA GLY A 159 10.25 16.92 0.03
C GLY A 159 9.92 15.55 -0.56
N ILE A 160 9.31 15.56 -1.74
CA ILE A 160 9.01 14.36 -2.52
C ILE A 160 10.32 13.87 -3.13
N ALA A 161 10.64 12.60 -2.91
CA ALA A 161 11.89 11.97 -3.35
C ALA A 161 11.91 11.67 -4.85
#